data_AF-A0A652KDF0-F1
#
_entry.id   AF-A0A652KDF0-F1
#
_cell.length_a   1.000
_cell.length_b   1.000
_cell.length_c   1.000
_cell.angle_alpha   90.00
_cell.angle_beta   90.00
_cell.angle_gamma   90.00
#
_symmetry.space_group_name_H-M   'P 1'
#
loop_
_entity.id
_entity.type
_entity.pdbx_description
1 polymer ?
#
loop_
_entity_poly.entity_id
_entity_poly.type
_entity_poly.pdbx_seq_one_letter_code
_entity_poly.pdbx_strand_id
1 'polypeptide(L)'
;MRPPHTTRPRRLAALLLSVAAALFPLAAPGGATPAAAAAPAPVPGTLQPYDVGAVYSSGVSSGGYMATQLHVAYSGTFGGSAAFASGPFDCAQNQLATALNACMNTTQDLQLAQLEQTTRNWSAQGLVDPVSQLAGDPVYVFSGSGDTTVKRPVADALADYYGRFGARVQYNRSTAAGHAWISPLGPNSCTVTQTPWINNCGLDAERDLLGHLLGTVAAPSASPTGSLIRFDQNVYAPGGAAAPLSLDENGFVYVPASCSGGATCTLMVALHGCKQGHGYQGFGTQFIDKAYLNEYADTNRMIVLYPQAAATATLENPNGCWNWWGYLGDSAYARHGGKQIEAIMGMVRALRGGGTPPPAGDRVTIAGTDAQDGYVKAAADGSGAAVGTLEDTYGLALGRGTDGKVNRTLLSFDTSTIPAGKEITRAYLTVNRSSGSGDPWSSPAGHQLLVDVRTGCFGGCAVEAADWGATATVAGGARIAAFSSGGAVSTDLSATALAAIDRSGTTQFRLRFEAAPTSTAYLFVNKDTPVTLTVEYR
;
A
#
# COMPACT_ATOMS: atom_id res chain seq x y z
N MET A 1 -63.84 2.73 33.87
CA MET A 1 -62.49 2.63 33.25
C MET A 1 -61.87 4.02 33.29
N ARG A 2 -60.88 4.23 34.17
CA ARG A 2 -60.21 5.51 34.39
C ARG A 2 -59.08 5.70 33.37
N PRO A 3 -58.84 6.92 32.89
CA PRO A 3 -57.49 7.38 32.58
C PRO A 3 -57.06 8.46 33.60
N PRO A 4 -55.76 8.62 33.87
CA PRO A 4 -55.30 9.90 34.37
C PRO A 4 -54.20 10.51 33.50
N HIS A 5 -54.44 11.78 33.19
CA HIS A 5 -53.44 12.78 32.86
C HIS A 5 -52.73 13.29 34.13
N THR A 6 -51.45 13.63 33.94
CA THR A 6 -50.67 14.76 34.47
C THR A 6 -50.66 15.05 35.99
N THR A 7 -49.44 15.16 36.55
CA THR A 7 -48.84 16.41 37.08
C THR A 7 -47.52 16.14 37.80
N ARG A 8 -46.48 16.94 37.51
CA ARG A 8 -45.35 17.22 38.42
C ARG A 8 -45.62 18.62 39.01
N PRO A 9 -45.21 18.91 40.27
CA PRO A 9 -43.94 19.63 40.44
C PRO A 9 -43.16 19.38 41.76
N ARG A 10 -41.82 19.50 41.62
CA ARG A 10 -40.80 20.16 42.48
C ARG A 10 -40.80 20.06 44.03
N ARG A 11 -39.66 19.52 44.49
CA ARG A 11 -38.59 20.14 45.34
C ARG A 11 -38.42 19.68 46.82
N LEU A 12 -37.13 19.44 47.10
CA LEU A 12 -36.36 19.61 48.35
C LEU A 12 -36.53 18.58 49.48
N ALA A 13 -35.49 17.75 49.66
CA ALA A 13 -34.64 17.82 50.85
C ALA A 13 -33.37 16.98 50.63
N ALA A 14 -32.20 17.62 50.75
CA ALA A 14 -30.92 16.97 50.89
C ALA A 14 -30.77 16.45 52.32
N LEU A 15 -30.22 15.25 52.51
CA LEU A 15 -29.62 14.88 53.78
C LEU A 15 -28.34 14.08 53.53
N LEU A 16 -27.23 14.67 53.97
CA LEU A 16 -25.92 14.07 54.12
C LEU A 16 -25.98 12.95 55.17
N LEU A 17 -25.31 11.83 54.91
CA LEU A 17 -24.81 10.97 55.97
C LEU A 17 -23.41 10.46 55.63
N SER A 18 -22.47 11.04 56.36
CA SER A 18 -21.08 10.65 56.49
C SER A 18 -20.99 9.32 57.24
N VAL A 19 -20.25 8.34 56.70
CA VAL A 19 -19.75 7.21 57.48
C VAL A 19 -18.24 7.16 57.30
N ALA A 20 -17.53 7.49 58.39
CA ALA A 20 -16.12 7.24 58.54
C ALA A 20 -15.93 5.79 59.00
N ALA A 21 -15.10 5.03 58.28
CA ALA A 21 -14.55 3.76 58.75
C ALA A 21 -13.03 3.81 58.63
N ALA A 22 -12.37 3.45 59.73
CA ALA A 22 -10.97 3.67 60.01
C ALA A 22 -10.01 2.82 59.15
N LEU A 23 -8.87 3.43 58.87
CA LEU A 23 -7.72 2.92 58.14
C LEU A 23 -6.94 1.84 58.93
N PHE A 24 -6.68 0.71 58.30
CA PHE A 24 -5.49 -0.12 58.54
C PHE A 24 -4.71 -0.20 57.22
N PRO A 25 -3.43 0.17 57.16
CA PRO A 25 -2.65 0.05 55.93
C PRO A 25 -2.13 -1.39 55.84
N LEU A 26 -2.83 -2.24 55.08
CA LEU A 26 -2.19 -3.40 54.46
C LEU A 26 -1.34 -2.86 53.32
N ALA A 27 -0.02 -2.82 53.53
CA ALA A 27 0.96 -2.57 52.49
C ALA A 27 0.89 -3.70 51.46
N ALA A 28 0.06 -3.51 50.44
CA ALA A 28 0.20 -4.23 49.18
C ALA A 28 1.53 -3.81 48.53
N PRO A 29 2.32 -4.74 47.96
CA PRO A 29 3.47 -4.34 47.17
C PRO A 29 2.97 -3.44 46.04
N GLY A 30 3.41 -2.18 46.05
CA GLY A 30 3.05 -1.19 45.04
C GLY A 30 3.49 -1.69 43.68
N GLY A 31 2.53 -2.11 42.86
CA GLY A 31 2.73 -2.19 41.42
C GLY A 31 3.01 -0.77 40.96
N ALA A 32 4.24 -0.48 40.57
CA ALA A 32 4.58 0.78 39.93
C ALA A 32 3.67 0.95 38.72
N THR A 33 2.79 1.96 38.75
CA THR A 33 2.17 2.46 37.53
C THR A 33 3.31 2.85 36.59
N PRO A 34 3.41 2.29 35.37
CA PRO A 34 4.49 2.67 34.46
C PRO A 34 4.45 4.19 34.29
N ALA A 35 5.56 4.84 34.64
CA ALA A 35 5.70 6.27 34.43
C ALA A 35 5.72 6.47 32.90
N ALA A 36 4.74 7.21 32.39
CA ALA A 36 4.64 7.51 30.98
C ALA A 36 5.80 8.43 30.57
N ALA A 37 6.83 7.88 29.94
CA ALA A 37 7.74 8.68 29.14
C ALA A 37 7.08 8.88 27.78
N ALA A 38 6.66 10.11 27.48
CA ALA A 38 6.18 10.44 26.14
C ALA A 38 7.30 10.19 25.12
N ALA A 39 6.94 9.76 23.91
CA ALA A 39 7.90 9.70 22.82
C ALA A 39 8.60 11.07 22.67
N PRO A 40 9.89 11.08 22.29
CA PRO A 40 10.61 12.33 22.06
C PRO A 40 9.85 13.19 21.03
N ALA A 41 9.92 14.51 21.19
CA ALA A 41 9.25 15.42 20.26
C ALA A 41 9.72 15.15 18.80
N PRO A 42 8.80 15.15 17.81
CA PRO A 42 9.18 14.89 16.43
C PRO A 42 10.21 15.89 15.91
N VAL A 43 11.28 15.40 15.30
CA VAL A 43 12.28 16.20 14.58
C VAL A 43 12.09 16.04 13.07
N PRO A 44 12.18 17.11 12.25
CA PRO A 44 12.15 16.96 10.80
C PRO A 44 13.34 16.14 10.29
N GLY A 45 13.11 15.26 9.31
CA GLY A 45 14.15 14.48 8.66
C GLY A 45 13.64 13.69 7.46
N THR A 46 14.46 12.76 6.96
CA THR A 46 14.10 11.84 5.88
C THR A 46 14.27 10.41 6.37
N LEU A 47 13.62 9.44 5.71
CA LEU A 47 13.96 8.04 5.94
C LEU A 47 15.36 7.78 5.41
N GLN A 48 16.13 7.04 6.19
CA GLN A 48 17.49 6.60 5.88
C GLN A 48 17.54 5.08 6.00
N PRO A 49 18.45 4.41 5.29
CA PRO A 49 18.59 2.97 5.39
C PRO A 49 19.22 2.56 6.72
N TYR A 50 18.72 1.45 7.29
CA TYR A 50 19.24 0.77 8.46
C TYR A 50 19.45 -0.71 8.13
N ASP A 51 20.26 -1.40 8.92
CA ASP A 51 20.38 -2.85 8.85
C ASP A 51 19.11 -3.48 9.43
N VAL A 52 18.17 -3.89 8.56
CA VAL A 52 16.87 -4.45 8.96
C VAL A 52 16.79 -5.93 8.59
N GLY A 53 16.84 -6.78 9.61
CA GLY A 53 16.81 -8.23 9.46
C GLY A 53 15.41 -8.83 9.29
N ALA A 54 14.38 -8.19 9.85
CA ALA A 54 13.00 -8.65 9.79
C ALA A 54 12.01 -7.49 9.74
N VAL A 55 10.82 -7.72 9.15
CA VAL A 55 9.74 -6.73 9.08
C VAL A 55 8.43 -7.36 9.55
N TYR A 56 7.67 -6.62 10.35
CA TYR A 56 6.35 -6.99 10.82
C TYR A 56 5.39 -5.81 10.65
N SER A 57 4.09 -6.10 10.57
CA SER A 57 3.05 -5.07 10.58
C SER A 57 2.22 -5.16 11.87
N SER A 58 1.71 -4.03 12.34
CA SER A 58 0.70 -4.00 13.40
C SER A 58 -0.31 -2.90 13.17
N GLY A 59 -1.55 -3.07 13.62
CA GLY A 59 -2.51 -1.96 13.57
C GLY A 59 -3.82 -2.23 14.27
N VAL A 60 -4.63 -1.18 14.39
CA VAL A 60 -5.99 -1.24 14.96
C VAL A 60 -7.04 -0.79 13.95
N SER A 61 -8.24 -1.37 13.99
CA SER A 61 -9.37 -0.94 13.15
C SER A 61 -9.00 -1.00 11.66
N SER A 62 -9.22 0.07 10.89
CA SER A 62 -8.74 0.17 9.51
C SER A 62 -7.22 -0.05 9.36
N GLY A 63 -6.42 0.34 10.36
CA GLY A 63 -4.99 0.05 10.42
C GLY A 63 -4.69 -1.44 10.64
N GLY A 64 -5.55 -2.16 11.35
CA GLY A 64 -5.47 -3.62 11.50
C GLY A 64 -5.83 -4.35 10.20
N TYR A 65 -6.81 -3.84 9.45
CA TYR A 65 -7.08 -4.31 8.08
C TYR A 65 -5.88 -4.06 7.16
N MET A 66 -5.31 -2.86 7.19
CA MET A 66 -4.11 -2.53 6.40
C MET A 66 -2.88 -3.36 6.81
N ALA A 67 -2.68 -3.63 8.09
CA ALA A 67 -1.62 -4.51 8.58
C ALA A 67 -1.77 -5.93 8.00
N THR A 68 -3.00 -6.45 8.01
CA THR A 68 -3.36 -7.74 7.39
C THR A 68 -3.11 -7.71 5.89
N GLN A 69 -3.51 -6.63 5.19
CA GLN A 69 -3.29 -6.45 3.76
C GLN A 69 -1.79 -6.43 3.40
N LEU A 70 -0.97 -5.68 4.14
CA LEU A 70 0.48 -5.64 3.94
C LEU A 70 1.11 -7.03 4.12
N HIS A 71 0.73 -7.74 5.18
CA HIS A 71 1.26 -9.06 5.47
C HIS A 71 0.88 -10.09 4.40
N VAL A 72 -0.37 -10.11 3.95
CA VAL A 72 -0.81 -11.05 2.92
C VAL A 72 -0.28 -10.69 1.53
N ALA A 73 -0.29 -9.40 1.17
CA ALA A 73 0.16 -8.96 -0.15
C ALA A 73 1.67 -9.11 -0.31
N TYR A 74 2.46 -8.78 0.71
CA TYR A 74 3.94 -8.79 0.69
C TYR A 74 4.50 -9.74 1.75
N SER A 75 4.00 -10.97 1.85
CA SER A 75 4.47 -11.97 2.83
C SER A 75 5.94 -12.34 2.65
N GLY A 76 6.55 -12.06 1.49
CA GLY A 76 8.00 -12.19 1.29
C GLY A 76 8.81 -11.09 1.97
N THR A 77 8.15 -10.01 2.39
CA THR A 77 8.75 -8.90 3.16
C THR A 77 8.34 -8.95 4.63
N PHE A 78 7.04 -9.10 4.91
CA PHE A 78 6.51 -9.14 6.26
C PHE A 78 6.45 -10.57 6.77
N GLY A 79 7.25 -10.90 7.79
CA GLY A 79 7.28 -12.24 8.39
C GLY A 79 6.27 -12.44 9.52
N GLY A 80 5.16 -11.69 9.53
CA GLY A 80 4.14 -11.75 10.58
C GLY A 80 3.37 -10.43 10.77
N SER A 81 2.28 -10.51 11.55
CA SER A 81 1.39 -9.36 11.74
C SER A 81 0.66 -9.35 13.09
N ALA A 82 0.31 -8.17 13.60
CA ALA A 82 -0.54 -7.99 14.77
C ALA A 82 -1.76 -7.11 14.46
N ALA A 83 -2.96 -7.60 14.74
CA ALA A 83 -4.20 -6.97 14.31
C ALA A 83 -5.19 -6.82 15.47
N PHE A 84 -5.55 -5.57 15.79
CA PHE A 84 -6.47 -5.21 16.88
C PHE A 84 -7.80 -4.76 16.29
N ALA A 85 -8.90 -5.36 16.76
CA ALA A 85 -10.25 -4.91 16.40
C ALA A 85 -10.46 -4.74 14.88
N SER A 86 -10.06 -5.74 14.11
CA SER A 86 -10.08 -5.74 12.63
C SER A 86 -10.55 -7.10 12.09
N GLY A 87 -10.45 -7.30 10.77
CA GLY A 87 -10.97 -8.49 10.11
C GLY A 87 -10.12 -9.02 8.95
N PRO A 88 -10.62 -10.05 8.24
CA PRO A 88 -9.89 -10.76 7.20
C PRO A 88 -9.44 -9.88 6.02
N PHE A 89 -8.43 -10.38 5.31
CA PHE A 89 -7.96 -9.82 4.05
C PHE A 89 -9.08 -9.72 3.00
N ASP A 90 -9.11 -8.62 2.25
CA ASP A 90 -10.11 -8.30 1.20
C ASP A 90 -11.58 -8.40 1.67
N CYS A 91 -11.86 -8.33 2.98
CA CYS A 91 -13.21 -8.55 3.51
C CYS A 91 -14.26 -7.64 2.85
N ALA A 92 -13.92 -6.36 2.62
CA ALA A 92 -14.83 -5.39 2.03
C ALA A 92 -15.07 -5.61 0.53
N GLN A 93 -14.23 -6.37 -0.16
CA GLN A 93 -14.36 -6.71 -1.58
C GLN A 93 -14.66 -5.48 -2.47
N ASN A 94 -13.93 -4.38 -2.24
CA ASN A 94 -14.08 -3.11 -2.95
C ASN A 94 -15.50 -2.48 -2.81
N GLN A 95 -16.21 -2.76 -1.72
CA GLN A 95 -17.58 -2.30 -1.49
C GLN A 95 -17.78 -1.78 -0.07
N LEU A 96 -18.09 -0.48 0.07
CA LEU A 96 -18.38 0.15 1.36
C LEU A 96 -19.55 -0.51 2.09
N ALA A 97 -20.58 -0.96 1.37
CA ALA A 97 -21.72 -1.66 1.99
C ALA A 97 -21.28 -2.97 2.66
N THR A 98 -20.42 -3.75 2.02
CA THR A 98 -19.85 -4.99 2.57
C THR A 98 -18.93 -4.67 3.75
N ALA A 99 -18.10 -3.63 3.64
CA ALA A 99 -17.26 -3.15 4.73
C ALA A 99 -18.07 -2.89 6.01
N LEU A 100 -19.19 -2.15 5.90
CA LEU A 100 -20.03 -1.79 7.06
C LEU A 100 -20.84 -2.98 7.60
N ASN A 101 -21.40 -3.81 6.72
CA ASN A 101 -22.38 -4.80 7.12
C ASN A 101 -21.78 -6.18 7.41
N ALA A 102 -20.79 -6.62 6.63
CA ALA A 102 -20.15 -7.92 6.81
C ALA A 102 -18.89 -7.82 7.68
N CYS A 103 -18.08 -6.79 7.44
CA CYS A 103 -16.76 -6.65 8.07
C CYS A 103 -16.76 -5.80 9.34
N MET A 104 -17.90 -5.30 9.78
CA MET A 104 -18.01 -4.52 11.03
C MET A 104 -19.20 -4.99 11.87
N ASN A 105 -20.41 -4.83 11.34
CA ASN A 105 -21.66 -5.01 12.11
C ASN A 105 -22.22 -6.44 12.06
N THR A 106 -21.66 -7.33 11.23
CA THR A 106 -22.06 -8.74 11.04
C THR A 106 -23.54 -8.94 10.72
N THR A 107 -24.16 -7.98 10.03
CA THR A 107 -25.54 -8.08 9.49
C THR A 107 -25.57 -8.79 8.14
N GLN A 108 -24.40 -8.94 7.51
CA GLN A 108 -24.17 -9.76 6.33
C GLN A 108 -23.07 -10.79 6.62
N ASP A 109 -23.10 -11.93 5.93
CA ASP A 109 -22.00 -12.90 5.98
C ASP A 109 -20.80 -12.34 5.21
N LEU A 110 -19.61 -12.41 5.83
CA LEU A 110 -18.35 -12.00 5.22
C LEU A 110 -17.78 -13.03 4.24
N GLN A 111 -18.37 -14.23 4.19
CA GLN A 111 -18.02 -15.27 3.21
C GLN A 111 -16.56 -15.72 3.30
N LEU A 112 -16.14 -16.17 4.50
CA LEU A 112 -14.73 -16.45 4.81
C LEU A 112 -14.03 -17.37 3.79
N ALA A 113 -14.72 -18.45 3.38
CA ALA A 113 -14.20 -19.38 2.38
C ALA A 113 -13.95 -18.71 1.01
N GLN A 114 -14.77 -17.73 0.62
CA GLN A 114 -14.56 -16.97 -0.60
C GLN A 114 -13.35 -16.04 -0.47
N LEU A 115 -13.15 -15.38 0.67
CA LEU A 115 -11.98 -14.54 0.91
C LEU A 115 -10.68 -15.36 0.83
N GLU A 116 -10.67 -16.57 1.38
CA GLU A 116 -9.55 -17.50 1.24
C GLU A 116 -9.30 -17.89 -0.22
N GLN A 117 -10.35 -18.24 -0.96
CA GLN A 117 -10.23 -18.61 -2.36
C GLN A 117 -9.73 -17.44 -3.21
N THR A 118 -10.21 -16.21 -2.97
CA THR A 118 -9.72 -15.00 -3.62
C THR A 118 -8.24 -14.80 -3.36
N THR A 119 -7.79 -14.97 -2.11
CA THR A 119 -6.38 -14.86 -1.75
C THR A 119 -5.53 -15.88 -2.52
N ARG A 120 -5.95 -17.15 -2.56
CA ARG A 120 -5.26 -18.21 -3.33
C ARG A 120 -5.22 -17.90 -4.83
N ASN A 121 -6.32 -17.37 -5.38
CA ASN A 121 -6.41 -16.98 -6.78
C ASN A 121 -5.47 -15.82 -7.11
N TRP A 122 -5.46 -14.76 -6.29
CA TRP A 122 -4.56 -13.61 -6.47
C TRP A 122 -3.10 -14.01 -6.33
N SER A 123 -2.80 -14.93 -5.42
CA SER A 123 -1.45 -15.49 -5.25
C SER A 123 -1.01 -16.27 -6.49
N ALA A 124 -1.88 -17.13 -7.04
CA ALA A 124 -1.61 -17.85 -8.30
C ALA A 124 -1.45 -16.92 -9.51
N GLN A 125 -2.01 -15.71 -9.45
CA GLN A 125 -1.89 -14.67 -10.48
C GLN A 125 -0.68 -13.73 -10.25
N GLY A 126 0.06 -13.88 -9.15
CA GLY A 126 1.15 -12.97 -8.77
C GLY A 126 0.70 -11.58 -8.32
N LEU A 127 -0.58 -11.42 -7.99
CA LEU A 127 -1.15 -10.15 -7.50
C LEU A 127 -0.93 -9.95 -6.00
N VAL A 128 -0.65 -11.05 -5.28
CA VAL A 128 -0.10 -11.06 -3.93
C VAL A 128 0.99 -12.12 -3.89
N ASP A 129 1.84 -12.08 -2.87
CA ASP A 129 2.88 -13.09 -2.67
C ASP A 129 2.32 -14.52 -2.51
N PRO A 130 3.16 -15.57 -2.68
CA PRO A 130 2.77 -16.96 -2.47
C PRO A 130 2.14 -17.20 -1.10
N VAL A 131 0.91 -17.70 -1.05
CA VAL A 131 0.20 -18.02 0.21
C VAL A 131 0.95 -19.04 1.09
N SER A 132 1.87 -19.81 0.51
CA SER A 132 2.75 -20.70 1.27
C SER A 132 3.72 -19.97 2.19
N GLN A 133 3.99 -18.69 1.94
CA GLN A 133 4.85 -17.87 2.80
C GLN A 133 4.17 -17.52 4.13
N LEU A 134 2.84 -17.49 4.18
CA LEU A 134 2.08 -17.26 5.42
C LEU A 134 2.16 -18.44 6.40
N ALA A 135 2.58 -19.62 5.94
CA ALA A 135 2.64 -20.81 6.77
C ALA A 135 3.78 -20.70 7.78
N GLY A 136 3.45 -20.78 9.07
CA GLY A 136 4.42 -20.66 10.17
C GLY A 136 4.64 -19.23 10.67
N ASP A 137 4.18 -18.21 9.94
CA ASP A 137 4.31 -16.82 10.36
C ASP A 137 3.54 -16.56 11.66
N PRO A 138 4.13 -15.87 12.64
CA PRO A 138 3.43 -15.47 13.85
C PRO A 138 2.40 -14.37 13.53
N VAL A 139 1.16 -14.61 13.93
CA VAL A 139 0.07 -13.64 13.84
C VAL A 139 -0.56 -13.44 15.21
N TYR A 140 -0.61 -12.19 15.68
CA TYR A 140 -1.32 -11.82 16.90
C TYR A 140 -2.66 -11.17 16.54
N VAL A 141 -3.75 -11.64 17.13
CA VAL A 141 -5.09 -11.05 16.96
C VAL A 141 -5.59 -10.59 18.33
N PHE A 142 -6.23 -9.43 18.38
CA PHE A 142 -6.90 -8.95 19.59
C PHE A 142 -8.33 -8.50 19.32
N SER A 143 -9.27 -8.91 20.19
CA SER A 143 -10.63 -8.36 20.19
C SER A 143 -11.25 -8.28 21.60
N GLY A 144 -11.99 -7.21 21.87
CA GLY A 144 -12.75 -7.05 23.12
C GLY A 144 -14.19 -7.53 22.99
N SER A 145 -14.81 -7.96 24.08
CA SER A 145 -16.25 -8.33 24.05
C SER A 145 -17.16 -7.11 24.04
N GLY A 146 -16.62 -5.94 24.38
CA GLY A 146 -17.31 -4.65 24.34
C GLY A 146 -17.17 -3.92 23.00
N ASP A 147 -16.47 -4.49 22.02
CA ASP A 147 -16.33 -3.87 20.70
C ASP A 147 -17.64 -4.00 19.90
N THR A 148 -18.31 -2.87 19.74
CA THR A 148 -19.55 -2.74 18.96
C THR A 148 -19.32 -2.13 17.57
N THR A 149 -18.06 -1.81 17.21
CA THR A 149 -17.67 -1.21 15.94
C THR A 149 -17.17 -2.27 14.97
N VAL A 150 -16.13 -3.01 15.34
CA VAL A 150 -15.72 -4.24 14.65
C VAL A 150 -16.02 -5.38 15.58
N LYS A 151 -17.18 -6.00 15.39
CA LYS A 151 -17.65 -7.01 16.34
C LYS A 151 -16.74 -8.22 16.36
N ARG A 152 -16.62 -8.83 17.54
CA ARG A 152 -15.79 -10.02 17.78
C ARG A 152 -15.89 -11.12 16.71
N PRO A 153 -17.05 -11.49 16.14
CA PRO A 153 -17.10 -12.51 15.08
C PRO A 153 -16.25 -12.18 13.84
N VAL A 154 -16.01 -10.90 13.55
CA VAL A 154 -15.12 -10.48 12.47
C VAL A 154 -13.65 -10.80 12.81
N ALA A 155 -13.23 -10.53 14.05
CA ALA A 155 -11.88 -10.88 14.52
C ALA A 155 -11.70 -12.39 14.70
N ASP A 156 -12.76 -13.12 15.10
CA ASP A 156 -12.78 -14.58 15.09
C ASP A 156 -12.52 -15.11 13.66
N ALA A 157 -13.18 -14.54 12.65
CA ALA A 157 -12.95 -14.89 11.26
C ALA A 157 -11.54 -14.54 10.76
N LEU A 158 -10.91 -13.47 11.27
CA LEU A 158 -9.51 -13.14 10.97
C LEU A 158 -8.54 -14.19 11.53
N ALA A 159 -8.77 -14.65 12.76
CA ALA A 159 -7.97 -15.72 13.35
C ALA A 159 -8.12 -17.03 12.55
N ASP A 160 -9.35 -17.37 12.16
CA ASP A 160 -9.61 -18.55 11.31
C ASP A 160 -8.97 -18.42 9.92
N TYR A 161 -9.07 -17.24 9.29
CA TYR A 161 -8.45 -16.94 8.00
C TYR A 161 -6.95 -17.27 8.01
N TYR A 162 -6.21 -16.70 8.95
CA TYR A 162 -4.76 -16.94 9.08
C TYR A 162 -4.45 -18.39 9.44
N GLY A 163 -5.24 -19.01 10.34
CA GLY A 163 -5.08 -20.42 10.69
C GLY A 163 -5.20 -21.36 9.47
N ARG A 164 -6.10 -21.06 8.53
CA ARG A 164 -6.28 -21.85 7.29
C ARG A 164 -5.17 -21.67 6.25
N PHE A 165 -4.32 -20.64 6.41
CA PHE A 165 -3.07 -20.50 5.67
C PHE A 165 -1.86 -21.07 6.42
N GLY A 166 -2.06 -21.66 7.61
CA GLY A 166 -1.01 -22.31 8.38
C GLY A 166 -0.18 -21.36 9.24
N ALA A 167 -0.62 -20.11 9.41
CA ALA A 167 0.04 -19.17 10.31
C ALA A 167 -0.09 -19.61 11.78
N ARG A 168 0.88 -19.23 12.61
CA ARG A 168 0.83 -19.45 14.07
C ARG A 168 0.03 -18.33 14.71
N VAL A 169 -1.28 -18.55 14.90
CA VAL A 169 -2.18 -17.52 15.45
C VAL A 169 -2.21 -17.55 16.97
N GLN A 170 -1.91 -16.40 17.60
CA GLN A 170 -2.20 -16.13 19.01
C GLN A 170 -3.34 -15.11 19.08
N TYR A 171 -4.49 -15.52 19.61
CA TYR A 171 -5.68 -14.67 19.67
C TYR A 171 -6.07 -14.34 21.11
N ASN A 172 -5.85 -13.10 21.52
CA ASN A 172 -6.29 -12.59 22.80
C ASN A 172 -7.68 -11.95 22.68
N ARG A 173 -8.66 -12.57 23.36
CA ARG A 173 -10.05 -12.09 23.44
C ARG A 173 -10.60 -12.10 24.86
N SER A 174 -9.69 -11.99 25.84
CA SER A 174 -9.97 -12.21 27.25
C SER A 174 -10.66 -11.02 27.94
N THR A 175 -10.63 -9.84 27.34
CA THR A 175 -11.11 -8.60 27.98
C THR A 175 -12.46 -8.13 27.44
N ALA A 176 -13.09 -7.23 28.20
CA ALA A 176 -14.26 -6.47 27.79
C ALA A 176 -13.92 -5.18 27.02
N ALA A 177 -12.77 -5.16 26.33
CA ALA A 177 -12.34 -3.95 25.65
C ALA A 177 -13.39 -3.42 24.66
N GLY A 178 -13.49 -2.10 24.57
CA GLY A 178 -14.16 -1.41 23.47
C GLY A 178 -13.34 -1.47 22.17
N HIS A 179 -13.75 -0.70 21.17
CA HIS A 179 -13.01 -0.57 19.91
C HIS A 179 -11.81 0.36 20.07
N ALA A 180 -10.63 -0.19 20.33
CA ALA A 180 -9.43 0.57 20.65
C ALA A 180 -8.13 -0.23 20.44
N TRP A 181 -7.01 0.48 20.34
CA TRP A 181 -5.69 -0.09 20.60
C TRP A 181 -5.54 -0.32 22.10
N ILE A 182 -5.05 -1.48 22.53
CA ILE A 182 -4.94 -1.79 23.96
C ILE A 182 -3.50 -1.62 24.39
N SER A 183 -3.27 -0.68 25.30
CA SER A 183 -1.93 -0.34 25.76
C SER A 183 -1.96 0.08 27.23
N PRO A 184 -0.92 -0.23 28.02
CA PRO A 184 -0.75 0.31 29.38
C PRO A 184 -0.79 1.84 29.46
N LEU A 185 -0.42 2.54 28.40
CA LEU A 185 -0.43 4.01 28.30
C LEU A 185 -1.77 4.59 27.82
N GLY A 186 -2.76 3.73 27.56
CA GLY A 186 -4.09 4.16 27.12
C GLY A 186 -4.79 5.03 28.18
N PRO A 187 -5.24 6.25 27.83
CA PRO A 187 -5.91 7.14 28.78
C PRO A 187 -7.35 6.73 29.07
N ASN A 188 -7.95 5.92 28.20
CA ASN A 188 -9.31 5.43 28.37
C ASN A 188 -9.34 4.14 29.20
N SER A 189 -10.42 3.94 29.95
CA SER A 189 -10.69 2.65 30.57
C SER A 189 -11.04 1.59 29.52
N CYS A 190 -10.83 0.32 29.87
CA CYS A 190 -10.91 -0.80 28.93
C CYS A 190 -12.15 -0.80 28.02
N THR A 191 -13.34 -0.55 28.56
CA THR A 191 -14.62 -0.70 27.84
C THR A 191 -15.00 0.48 26.95
N VAL A 192 -14.18 1.53 26.89
CA VAL A 192 -14.52 2.79 26.20
C VAL A 192 -14.25 2.70 24.70
N THR A 193 -15.15 3.25 23.88
CA THR A 193 -14.99 3.39 22.42
C THR A 193 -15.06 4.87 22.04
N GLN A 194 -14.04 5.65 22.41
CA GLN A 194 -14.00 7.10 22.20
C GLN A 194 -12.55 7.57 22.01
N THR A 195 -12.36 8.78 21.48
CA THR A 195 -11.03 9.40 21.33
C THR A 195 -10.23 9.36 22.64
N PRO A 196 -8.93 9.00 22.62
CA PRO A 196 -8.11 8.73 21.44
C PRO A 196 -8.16 7.28 20.92
N TRP A 197 -9.12 6.45 21.36
CA TRP A 197 -9.26 5.03 21.02
C TRP A 197 -8.00 4.21 21.38
N ILE A 198 -7.43 4.53 22.53
CA ILE A 198 -6.30 3.81 23.15
C ILE A 198 -6.70 3.53 24.60
N ASN A 199 -6.86 2.27 24.96
CA ASN A 199 -7.45 1.86 26.22
C ASN A 199 -6.45 1.09 27.08
N ASN A 200 -6.45 1.37 28.38
CA ASN A 200 -5.77 0.54 29.36
C ASN A 200 -6.74 -0.52 29.90
N CYS A 201 -6.44 -1.78 29.60
CA CYS A 201 -7.21 -2.96 30.02
C CYS A 201 -6.57 -3.74 31.17
N GLY A 202 -5.56 -3.19 31.84
CA GLY A 202 -4.83 -3.88 32.91
C GLY A 202 -3.94 -5.03 32.40
N LEU A 203 -3.60 -5.01 31.11
CA LEU A 203 -2.67 -5.95 30.47
C LEU A 203 -1.67 -5.18 29.60
N ASP A 204 -0.54 -5.83 29.31
CA ASP A 204 0.49 -5.32 28.41
C ASP A 204 0.38 -6.09 27.08
N ALA A 205 -0.42 -5.55 26.16
CA ALA A 205 -0.69 -6.21 24.88
C ALA A 205 0.55 -6.19 23.99
N GLU A 206 1.39 -5.17 24.13
CA GLU A 206 2.63 -4.99 23.39
C GLU A 206 3.64 -6.08 23.76
N ARG A 207 3.76 -6.43 25.05
CA ARG A 207 4.55 -7.59 25.46
C ARG A 207 4.09 -8.88 24.78
N ASP A 208 2.78 -9.12 24.79
CA ASP A 208 2.19 -10.35 24.29
C ASP A 208 2.33 -10.44 22.76
N LEU A 209 2.08 -9.34 22.04
CA LEU A 209 2.20 -9.28 20.58
C LEU A 209 3.68 -9.38 20.17
N LEU A 210 4.59 -8.64 20.80
CA LEU A 210 6.00 -8.62 20.42
C LEU A 210 6.68 -9.95 20.81
N GLY A 211 6.32 -10.52 21.95
CA GLY A 211 6.76 -11.87 22.33
C GLY A 211 6.31 -12.92 21.31
N HIS A 212 5.09 -12.83 20.78
CA HIS A 212 4.63 -13.77 19.76
C HIS A 212 5.35 -13.59 18.41
N LEU A 213 5.56 -12.35 17.99
CA LEU A 213 6.21 -12.02 16.71
C LEU A 213 7.72 -12.27 16.72
N LEU A 214 8.41 -11.87 17.79
CA LEU A 214 9.87 -11.86 17.90
C LEU A 214 10.43 -13.02 18.74
N GLY A 215 9.56 -13.75 19.45
CA GLY A 215 9.94 -14.80 20.39
C GLY A 215 10.18 -14.26 21.80
N THR A 216 11.38 -13.76 22.09
CA THR A 216 11.69 -13.18 23.41
C THR A 216 11.76 -11.66 23.31
N VAL A 217 11.08 -10.97 24.23
CA VAL A 217 11.07 -9.50 24.31
C VAL A 217 11.60 -9.04 25.66
N ALA A 218 12.56 -8.11 25.66
CA ALA A 218 13.05 -7.43 26.85
C ALA A 218 12.01 -6.46 27.40
N ALA A 219 12.08 -6.18 28.70
CA ALA A 219 11.20 -5.21 29.35
C ALA A 219 11.28 -3.83 28.66
N PRO A 220 10.17 -3.06 28.62
CA PRO A 220 10.12 -1.77 27.97
C PRO A 220 10.98 -0.73 28.71
N SER A 221 11.53 0.21 27.95
CA SER A 221 12.26 1.35 28.53
C SER A 221 11.31 2.27 29.29
N ALA A 222 11.69 2.66 30.50
CA ALA A 222 10.98 3.70 31.26
C ALA A 222 11.27 5.12 30.74
N SER A 223 12.25 5.28 29.83
CA SER A 223 12.65 6.56 29.24
C SER A 223 13.28 6.29 27.87
N PRO A 224 12.46 6.18 26.80
CA PRO A 224 12.96 5.91 25.45
C PRO A 224 13.97 6.97 25.01
N THR A 225 15.10 6.54 24.44
CA THR A 225 16.24 7.39 24.08
C THR A 225 16.42 7.60 22.57
N GLY A 226 15.60 6.93 21.76
CA GLY A 226 15.60 7.04 20.31
C GLY A 226 15.17 8.42 19.81
N SER A 227 15.11 8.55 18.49
CA SER A 227 14.67 9.77 17.81
C SER A 227 13.36 9.51 17.07
N LEU A 228 12.37 10.39 17.28
CA LEU A 228 11.13 10.39 16.49
C LEU A 228 11.30 11.33 15.30
N ILE A 229 11.49 10.78 14.11
CA ILE A 229 11.72 11.53 12.88
C ILE A 229 10.39 11.72 12.15
N ARG A 230 10.05 12.96 11.82
CA ARG A 230 8.94 13.31 10.92
C ARG A 230 9.49 13.49 9.50
N PHE A 231 8.93 12.75 8.55
CA PHE A 231 9.35 12.74 7.15
C PHE A 231 8.19 13.02 6.19
N ASP A 232 8.51 13.37 4.94
CA ASP A 232 7.53 13.63 3.88
C ASP A 232 7.08 12.33 3.18
N GLN A 233 5.79 11.97 3.30
CA GLN A 233 5.21 10.80 2.66
C GLN A 233 5.02 10.96 1.15
N ASN A 234 5.00 12.18 0.62
CA ASN A 234 4.84 12.42 -0.83
C ASN A 234 5.94 11.71 -1.63
N VAL A 235 7.16 11.67 -1.09
CA VAL A 235 8.33 11.00 -1.67
C VAL A 235 8.07 9.51 -1.94
N TYR A 236 7.24 8.87 -1.13
CA TYR A 236 6.96 7.43 -1.21
C TYR A 236 5.63 7.12 -1.88
N ALA A 237 4.75 8.11 -2.03
CA ALA A 237 3.47 7.94 -2.67
C ALA A 237 3.61 7.68 -4.18
N PRO A 238 2.90 6.69 -4.74
CA PRO A 238 2.76 6.56 -6.19
C PRO A 238 2.30 7.88 -6.83
N GLY A 239 3.04 8.36 -7.84
CA GLY A 239 2.79 9.66 -8.47
C GLY A 239 3.34 10.87 -7.71
N GLY A 240 4.10 10.68 -6.62
CA GLY A 240 4.78 11.74 -5.89
C GLY A 240 3.87 12.63 -5.05
N ALA A 241 2.63 12.20 -4.80
CA ALA A 241 1.65 12.97 -4.03
C ALA A 241 0.83 12.05 -3.11
N ALA A 242 0.88 12.34 -1.80
CA ALA A 242 0.19 11.57 -0.76
C ALA A 242 -1.31 11.89 -0.67
N ALA A 243 -1.69 13.16 -0.84
CA ALA A 243 -3.06 13.62 -0.68
C ALA A 243 -4.09 12.91 -1.59
N PRO A 244 -3.82 12.67 -2.90
CA PRO A 244 -4.73 11.91 -3.77
C PRO A 244 -4.95 10.45 -3.33
N LEU A 245 -4.12 9.94 -2.43
CA LEU A 245 -4.20 8.60 -1.88
C LEU A 245 -4.87 8.55 -0.51
N SER A 246 -5.40 9.68 -0.02
CA SER A 246 -5.89 9.79 1.36
C SER A 246 -4.79 9.58 2.41
N LEU A 247 -3.57 10.00 2.12
CA LEU A 247 -2.43 9.99 3.06
C LEU A 247 -2.06 11.42 3.46
N ASP A 248 -1.60 11.59 4.71
CA ASP A 248 -1.03 12.85 5.19
C ASP A 248 0.30 13.13 4.46
N GLU A 249 0.75 14.38 4.39
CA GLU A 249 2.12 14.66 3.93
C GLU A 249 3.15 14.21 4.97
N ASN A 250 2.79 14.14 6.25
CA ASN A 250 3.67 13.79 7.35
C ASN A 250 3.61 12.28 7.65
N GLY A 251 4.75 11.62 7.68
CA GLY A 251 4.95 10.28 8.24
C GLY A 251 5.92 10.36 9.41
N PHE A 252 5.92 9.34 10.28
CA PHE A 252 6.81 9.32 11.44
C PHE A 252 7.57 7.99 11.55
N VAL A 253 8.80 8.03 12.03
CA VAL A 253 9.56 6.82 12.37
C VAL A 253 10.30 7.03 13.69
N TYR A 254 10.12 6.11 14.63
CA TYR A 254 10.92 6.05 15.86
C TYR A 254 12.12 5.13 15.65
N VAL A 255 13.32 5.67 15.85
CA VAL A 255 14.59 4.97 15.65
C VAL A 255 15.35 4.92 16.97
N PRO A 256 15.50 3.74 17.61
CA PRO A 256 16.35 3.57 18.77
C PRO A 256 17.81 3.94 18.51
N ALA A 257 18.51 4.42 19.54
CA ALA A 257 19.94 4.74 19.46
C ALA A 257 20.81 3.54 19.04
N SER A 258 20.39 2.32 19.36
CA SER A 258 21.07 1.09 18.94
C SER A 258 21.02 0.87 17.42
N CYS A 259 19.87 1.15 16.79
CA CYS A 259 19.69 1.00 15.34
C CYS A 259 20.44 2.10 14.57
N SER A 260 20.44 3.34 15.06
CA SER A 260 21.26 4.40 14.47
C SER A 260 22.76 4.16 14.64
N GLY A 261 23.16 3.42 15.68
CA GLY A 261 24.52 2.93 15.89
C GLY A 261 24.94 1.76 14.98
N GLY A 262 24.07 1.28 14.08
CA GLY A 262 24.39 0.24 13.10
C GLY A 262 24.11 -1.20 13.56
N ALA A 263 23.32 -1.40 14.63
CA ALA A 263 22.86 -2.74 14.98
C ALA A 263 21.83 -3.26 13.95
N THR A 264 21.82 -4.57 13.71
CA THR A 264 20.72 -5.24 13.00
C THR A 264 19.44 -5.10 13.83
N CYS A 265 18.42 -4.53 13.21
CA CYS A 265 17.15 -4.21 13.85
C CYS A 265 15.96 -4.89 13.15
N THR A 266 14.87 -5.00 13.88
CA THR A 266 13.57 -5.34 13.31
C THR A 266 12.84 -4.05 12.92
N LEU A 267 12.03 -4.08 11.86
CA LEU A 267 11.12 -3.00 11.50
C LEU A 267 9.68 -3.39 11.82
N MET A 268 9.02 -2.61 12.67
CA MET A 268 7.58 -2.69 12.93
C MET A 268 6.87 -1.56 12.18
N VAL A 269 5.93 -1.89 11.30
CA VAL A 269 5.05 -0.92 10.63
C VAL A 269 3.74 -0.82 11.41
N ALA A 270 3.58 0.23 12.21
CA ALA A 270 2.46 0.45 13.12
C ALA A 270 1.43 1.41 12.53
N LEU A 271 0.21 0.92 12.30
CA LEU A 271 -0.85 1.59 11.57
C LEU A 271 -2.01 1.97 12.50
N HIS A 272 -2.24 3.27 12.63
CA HIS A 272 -3.35 3.82 13.41
C HIS A 272 -4.71 3.47 12.78
N GLY A 273 -5.79 3.56 13.56
CA GLY A 273 -7.15 3.37 13.08
C GLY A 273 -7.78 4.62 12.45
N CYS A 274 -9.04 4.51 12.07
CA CYS A 274 -9.83 5.67 11.65
C CYS A 274 -9.83 6.74 12.75
N LYS A 275 -9.79 8.02 12.38
CA LYS A 275 -9.80 9.18 13.29
C LYS A 275 -8.57 9.30 14.21
N GLN A 276 -7.53 8.51 13.93
CA GLN A 276 -6.29 8.47 14.71
C GLN A 276 -5.06 8.93 13.91
N GLY A 277 -5.25 9.45 12.70
CA GLY A 277 -4.15 10.02 11.91
C GLY A 277 -3.70 11.36 12.47
N HIS A 278 -2.42 11.69 12.27
CA HIS A 278 -1.78 12.90 12.83
C HIS A 278 -2.59 14.18 12.60
N GLY A 279 -2.98 14.45 11.35
CA GLY A 279 -3.76 15.63 10.98
C GLY A 279 -5.25 15.59 11.38
N TYR A 280 -5.76 14.49 11.93
CA TYR A 280 -7.20 14.35 12.19
C TYR A 280 -7.63 15.11 13.44
N GLN A 281 -8.27 16.28 13.27
CA GLN A 281 -8.96 17.04 14.34
C GLN A 281 -8.14 17.22 15.64
N GLY A 282 -6.85 17.51 15.52
CA GLY A 282 -5.97 17.72 16.68
C GLY A 282 -5.52 16.43 17.37
N PHE A 283 -5.67 15.26 16.73
CA PHE A 283 -5.21 13.98 17.26
C PHE A 283 -3.69 13.96 17.44
N GLY A 284 -2.91 14.53 16.53
CA GLY A 284 -1.46 14.70 16.71
C GLY A 284 -0.72 13.38 16.88
N THR A 285 0.20 13.29 17.84
CA THR A 285 1.06 12.11 18.06
C THR A 285 0.46 11.07 19.01
N GLN A 286 -0.82 11.16 19.38
CA GLN A 286 -1.42 10.32 20.44
C GLN A 286 -1.24 8.81 20.23
N PHE A 287 -1.35 8.31 18.99
CA PHE A 287 -1.09 6.90 18.69
C PHE A 287 0.39 6.55 18.84
N ILE A 288 1.29 7.39 18.34
CA ILE A 288 2.75 7.21 18.44
C ILE A 288 3.17 7.20 19.92
N ASP A 289 2.64 8.12 20.72
CA ASP A 289 3.03 8.32 22.12
C ASP A 289 2.46 7.27 23.07
N LYS A 290 1.38 6.60 22.68
CA LYS A 290 0.59 5.76 23.61
C LYS A 290 0.32 4.35 23.12
N ALA A 291 0.80 3.97 21.93
CA ALA A 291 0.78 2.58 21.50
C ALA A 291 1.73 1.67 22.30
N TYR A 292 2.60 2.26 23.13
CA TYR A 292 3.59 1.56 23.96
C TYR A 292 4.64 0.76 23.17
N LEU A 293 4.78 1.05 21.87
CA LEU A 293 5.73 0.39 20.98
C LEU A 293 7.13 1.02 21.04
N ASN A 294 7.25 2.32 21.32
CA ASN A 294 8.53 3.02 21.34
C ASN A 294 9.40 2.60 22.55
N GLU A 295 8.74 2.32 23.67
CA GLU A 295 9.32 1.84 24.91
C GLU A 295 9.92 0.45 24.72
N TYR A 296 9.20 -0.43 24.03
CA TYR A 296 9.73 -1.73 23.63
C TYR A 296 10.80 -1.62 22.55
N ALA A 297 10.63 -0.72 21.59
CA ALA A 297 11.58 -0.49 20.50
C ALA A 297 12.99 -0.19 21.01
N ASP A 298 13.09 0.65 22.04
CA ASP A 298 14.36 1.09 22.62
C ASP A 298 15.19 -0.04 23.21
N THR A 299 14.53 -1.06 23.77
CA THR A 299 15.19 -2.20 24.44
C THR A 299 15.31 -3.45 23.56
N ASN A 300 14.65 -3.46 22.39
CA ASN A 300 14.54 -4.65 21.55
C ASN A 300 15.08 -4.47 20.13
N ARG A 301 15.89 -3.42 19.87
CA ARG A 301 16.46 -3.14 18.53
C ARG A 301 15.38 -3.14 17.45
N MET A 302 14.29 -2.41 17.70
CA MET A 302 13.17 -2.36 16.79
C MET A 302 12.92 -0.92 16.36
N ILE A 303 12.93 -0.67 15.07
CA ILE A 303 12.49 0.60 14.48
C ILE A 303 10.97 0.52 14.34
N VAL A 304 10.26 1.61 14.65
CA VAL A 304 8.80 1.67 14.47
C VAL A 304 8.45 2.74 13.44
N LEU A 305 7.95 2.32 12.29
CA LEU A 305 7.43 3.19 11.25
C LEU A 305 5.93 3.42 11.50
N TYR A 306 5.51 4.68 11.48
CA TYR A 306 4.14 5.13 11.67
C TYR A 306 3.67 5.94 10.45
N PRO A 307 3.28 5.27 9.35
CA PRO A 307 2.65 5.94 8.22
C PRO A 307 1.34 6.60 8.67
N GLN A 308 0.92 7.67 8.01
CA GLN A 308 -0.28 8.44 8.38
C GLN A 308 -1.30 8.49 7.23
N ALA A 309 -2.48 7.93 7.46
CA ALA A 309 -3.65 8.17 6.62
C ALA A 309 -4.30 9.52 7.01
N ALA A 310 -4.91 10.18 6.02
CA ALA A 310 -5.59 11.46 6.18
C ALA A 310 -7.03 11.37 5.69
N ALA A 311 -7.90 12.22 6.24
CA ALA A 311 -9.29 12.31 5.79
C ALA A 311 -9.36 12.97 4.41
N THR A 312 -10.25 12.47 3.55
CA THR A 312 -10.56 13.12 2.28
C THR A 312 -11.53 14.28 2.50
N ALA A 313 -11.45 15.30 1.65
CA ALA A 313 -12.47 16.34 1.58
C ALA A 313 -13.80 15.80 1.00
N THR A 314 -13.76 14.73 0.20
CA THR A 314 -14.93 13.99 -0.26
C THR A 314 -15.47 13.06 0.84
N LEU A 315 -16.71 12.61 0.70
CA LEU A 315 -17.33 11.65 1.62
C LEU A 315 -16.81 10.22 1.47
N GLU A 316 -15.80 9.98 0.64
CA GLU A 316 -15.25 8.65 0.42
C GLU A 316 -14.47 8.13 1.63
N ASN A 317 -13.66 8.97 2.29
CA ASN A 317 -12.94 8.64 3.53
C ASN A 317 -12.86 9.83 4.51
N PRO A 318 -14.01 10.33 5.03
CA PRO A 318 -14.03 11.50 5.91
C PRO A 318 -13.41 11.25 7.29
N ASN A 319 -13.15 9.98 7.63
CA ASN A 319 -12.58 9.58 8.92
C ASN A 319 -11.07 9.33 8.87
N GLY A 320 -10.41 9.51 7.72
CA GLY A 320 -8.97 9.27 7.59
C GLY A 320 -8.56 7.84 7.92
N CYS A 321 -9.37 6.87 7.48
CA CYS A 321 -9.05 5.45 7.60
C CYS A 321 -8.05 5.03 6.52
N TRP A 322 -7.31 3.95 6.76
CA TRP A 322 -6.59 3.25 5.69
C TRP A 322 -7.55 2.70 4.64
N ASN A 323 -7.07 2.52 3.40
CA ASN A 323 -7.87 1.97 2.32
C ASN A 323 -8.02 0.45 2.49
N TRP A 324 -9.15 0.06 3.07
CA TRP A 324 -9.54 -1.34 3.23
C TRP A 324 -10.89 -1.67 2.56
N TRP A 325 -11.44 -0.74 1.78
CA TRP A 325 -12.69 -0.93 1.02
C TRP A 325 -12.68 -0.39 -0.41
N GLY A 326 -11.51 0.01 -0.92
CA GLY A 326 -11.30 0.40 -2.31
C GLY A 326 -11.82 1.78 -2.69
N TYR A 327 -11.77 2.74 -1.77
CA TYR A 327 -12.15 4.13 -2.05
C TYR A 327 -11.23 4.81 -3.07
N LEU A 328 -11.63 5.98 -3.60
CA LEU A 328 -10.85 6.77 -4.56
C LEU A 328 -10.51 5.99 -5.85
N GLY A 329 -11.40 5.06 -6.22
CA GLY A 329 -11.27 4.23 -7.42
C GLY A 329 -10.10 3.22 -7.39
N ASP A 330 -9.50 2.97 -6.22
CA ASP A 330 -8.40 2.02 -6.08
C ASP A 330 -8.91 0.59 -5.88
N SER A 331 -9.21 -0.10 -6.99
CA SER A 331 -9.65 -1.50 -6.96
C SER A 331 -8.53 -2.49 -6.59
N ALA A 332 -7.28 -2.04 -6.52
CA ALA A 332 -6.12 -2.84 -6.11
C ALA A 332 -5.74 -2.64 -4.63
N TYR A 333 -6.56 -1.92 -3.84
CA TYR A 333 -6.25 -1.46 -2.48
C TYR A 333 -5.63 -2.49 -1.52
N ALA A 334 -5.94 -3.78 -1.68
CA ALA A 334 -5.47 -4.86 -0.81
C ALA A 334 -4.27 -5.65 -1.36
N ARG A 335 -3.81 -5.40 -2.59
CA ARG A 335 -2.85 -6.27 -3.30
C ARG A 335 -1.72 -5.46 -3.96
N HIS A 336 -0.81 -6.13 -4.67
CA HIS A 336 0.24 -5.45 -5.45
C HIS A 336 -0.34 -4.37 -6.36
N GLY A 337 0.31 -3.20 -6.39
CA GLY A 337 -0.18 -2.02 -7.12
C GLY A 337 -1.27 -1.20 -6.40
N GLY A 338 -1.76 -1.64 -5.24
CA GLY A 338 -2.63 -0.84 -4.38
C GLY A 338 -1.91 0.41 -3.87
N LYS A 339 -2.52 1.58 -3.99
CA LYS A 339 -1.77 2.85 -3.92
C LYS A 339 -1.20 3.14 -2.53
N GLN A 340 -1.97 2.92 -1.47
CA GLN A 340 -1.49 3.12 -0.09
C GLN A 340 -0.49 2.04 0.33
N ILE A 341 -0.73 0.79 -0.07
CA ILE A 341 0.18 -0.32 0.21
C ILE A 341 1.54 -0.07 -0.44
N GLU A 342 1.58 0.37 -1.69
CA GLU A 342 2.84 0.70 -2.37
C GLU A 342 3.55 1.91 -1.75
N ALA A 343 2.79 2.89 -1.24
CA ALA A 343 3.38 4.01 -0.51
C ALA A 343 4.09 3.54 0.77
N ILE A 344 3.43 2.69 1.56
CA ILE A 344 4.01 2.11 2.78
C ILE A 344 5.22 1.24 2.41
N MET A 345 5.13 0.44 1.35
CA MET A 345 6.24 -0.38 0.88
C MET A 345 7.43 0.48 0.41
N GLY A 346 7.18 1.65 -0.19
CA GLY A 346 8.22 2.64 -0.47
C GLY A 346 8.98 3.07 0.79
N MET A 347 8.25 3.33 1.89
CA MET A 347 8.84 3.69 3.19
C MET A 347 9.60 2.51 3.82
N VAL A 348 9.05 1.30 3.75
CA VAL A 348 9.71 0.08 4.24
C VAL A 348 11.03 -0.15 3.51
N ARG A 349 11.03 -0.11 2.18
CA ARG A 349 12.25 -0.35 1.41
C ARG A 349 13.29 0.75 1.65
N ALA A 350 12.87 2.01 1.84
CA ALA A 350 13.75 3.12 2.27
C ALA A 350 14.47 2.84 3.58
N LEU A 351 13.77 2.28 4.57
CA LEU A 351 14.35 1.96 5.88
C LEU A 351 15.26 0.74 5.87
N ARG A 352 15.09 -0.21 4.94
CA ARG A 352 15.84 -1.47 4.94
C ARG A 352 17.18 -1.41 4.19
N GLY A 353 17.46 -0.31 3.48
CA GLY A 353 18.57 -0.29 2.52
C GLY A 353 18.38 -1.23 1.31
N GLY A 354 17.35 -2.08 1.30
CA GLY A 354 16.84 -2.81 0.13
C GLY A 354 16.12 -1.93 -0.90
N GLY A 355 16.49 -0.65 -0.93
CA GLY A 355 16.05 0.36 -1.88
C GLY A 355 14.89 1.22 -1.38
N THR A 356 15.18 2.41 -0.84
CA THR A 356 14.33 3.58 -1.10
C THR A 356 13.85 3.52 -2.57
N PRO A 357 12.59 3.87 -2.93
CA PRO A 357 12.44 4.61 -4.18
C PRO A 357 13.48 5.73 -4.03
N PRO A 358 14.51 5.74 -4.89
CA PRO A 358 15.61 6.67 -4.71
C PRO A 358 15.03 8.08 -4.65
N PRO A 359 15.66 9.03 -3.96
CA PRO A 359 15.34 10.43 -4.19
C PRO A 359 15.69 10.75 -5.65
N ALA A 360 14.77 10.59 -6.60
CA ALA A 360 14.89 10.91 -8.03
C ALA A 360 16.26 10.61 -8.71
N GLY A 361 17.07 9.69 -8.18
CA GLY A 361 18.53 9.69 -8.39
C GLY A 361 19.18 8.34 -8.62
N ASP A 362 18.42 7.25 -8.55
CA ASP A 362 18.73 5.90 -9.07
C ASP A 362 17.57 5.40 -9.97
N ARG A 363 16.64 6.30 -10.29
CA ARG A 363 15.53 6.05 -11.22
C ARG A 363 15.15 7.35 -11.90
N VAL A 364 14.95 7.31 -13.21
CA VAL A 364 14.38 8.41 -13.98
C VAL A 364 13.13 7.91 -14.71
N THR A 365 12.07 8.69 -14.66
CA THR A 365 10.88 8.47 -15.49
C THR A 365 10.90 9.54 -16.57
N ILE A 366 11.11 9.10 -17.82
CA ILE A 366 11.23 9.95 -18.99
C ILE A 366 9.87 9.90 -19.70
N ALA A 367 9.23 11.06 -19.87
CA ALA A 367 8.03 11.17 -20.69
C ALA A 367 8.39 11.03 -22.18
N GLY A 368 7.47 10.47 -22.97
CA GLY A 368 7.57 10.47 -24.42
C GLY A 368 7.69 11.88 -24.98
N THR A 369 8.37 12.01 -26.12
CA THR A 369 8.56 13.29 -26.81
C THR A 369 7.49 13.39 -27.90
N ASP A 370 6.32 13.92 -27.56
CA ASP A 370 5.16 13.96 -28.47
C ASP A 370 5.48 14.47 -29.89
N ALA A 371 6.38 15.45 -30.04
CA ALA A 371 6.79 15.98 -31.34
C ALA A 371 7.55 14.98 -32.24
N GLN A 372 8.01 13.87 -31.68
CA GLN A 372 8.77 12.80 -32.33
C GLN A 372 8.03 11.44 -32.26
N ASP A 373 6.88 11.41 -31.59
CA ASP A 373 6.05 10.23 -31.48
C ASP A 373 5.06 10.19 -32.64
N GLY A 374 4.45 9.03 -32.85
CA GLY A 374 3.45 8.85 -33.88
C GLY A 374 3.23 7.38 -34.18
N TYR A 375 2.47 7.09 -35.23
CA TYR A 375 2.31 5.72 -35.69
C TYR A 375 2.40 5.63 -37.20
N VAL A 376 2.97 4.53 -37.68
CA VAL A 376 2.99 4.19 -39.10
C VAL A 376 2.02 3.07 -39.39
N LYS A 377 1.52 3.04 -40.63
CA LYS A 377 0.59 2.02 -41.10
C LYS A 377 0.92 1.52 -42.49
N ALA A 378 0.81 0.22 -42.72
CA ALA A 378 1.01 -0.40 -44.02
C ALA A 378 0.09 -1.62 -44.21
N ALA A 379 0.04 -2.17 -45.42
CA ALA A 379 -0.52 -3.50 -45.63
C ALA A 379 0.28 -4.56 -44.87
N ALA A 380 -0.28 -5.75 -44.68
CA ALA A 380 0.37 -6.83 -43.91
C ALA A 380 1.71 -7.30 -44.52
N ASP A 381 1.86 -7.18 -45.85
CA ASP A 381 3.11 -7.42 -46.58
C ASP A 381 4.11 -6.24 -46.50
N GLY A 382 3.71 -5.16 -45.84
CA GLY A 382 4.47 -3.92 -45.68
C GLY A 382 4.36 -2.93 -46.83
N SER A 383 3.58 -3.23 -47.87
CA SER A 383 3.37 -2.32 -48.99
C SER A 383 2.53 -1.10 -48.58
N GLY A 384 2.77 0.03 -49.27
CA GLY A 384 2.00 1.26 -49.06
C GLY A 384 2.11 1.85 -47.66
N ALA A 385 3.30 1.73 -47.04
CA ALA A 385 3.60 2.34 -45.76
C ALA A 385 3.35 3.87 -45.79
N ALA A 386 2.73 4.38 -44.73
CA ALA A 386 2.41 5.79 -44.57
C ALA A 386 2.36 6.14 -43.08
N VAL A 387 2.52 7.43 -42.77
CA VAL A 387 2.29 7.96 -41.43
C VAL A 387 0.79 7.97 -41.13
N GLY A 388 0.44 7.65 -39.89
CA GLY A 388 -0.90 7.74 -39.34
C GLY A 388 -1.38 9.19 -39.24
N THR A 389 -2.69 9.39 -39.30
CA THR A 389 -3.29 10.75 -39.34
C THR A 389 -4.33 10.97 -38.25
N LEU A 390 -4.53 10.01 -37.35
CA LEU A 390 -5.58 10.06 -36.33
C LEU A 390 -5.02 10.31 -34.92
N GLU A 391 -3.73 10.60 -34.81
CA GLU A 391 -3.02 10.81 -33.55
C GLU A 391 -3.67 11.92 -32.72
N ASP A 392 -3.85 13.10 -33.30
CA ASP A 392 -4.48 14.25 -32.62
C ASP A 392 -5.90 13.96 -32.13
N THR A 393 -6.61 13.03 -32.77
CA THR A 393 -8.02 12.73 -32.47
C THR A 393 -8.16 11.60 -31.45
N TYR A 394 -7.44 10.50 -31.63
CA TYR A 394 -7.64 9.27 -30.87
C TYR A 394 -6.38 8.78 -30.15
N GLY A 395 -5.20 9.26 -30.55
CA GLY A 395 -3.89 8.86 -30.05
C GLY A 395 -3.16 7.88 -30.97
N LEU A 396 -2.16 7.18 -30.42
CA LEU A 396 -1.25 6.35 -31.20
C LEU A 396 -1.84 4.97 -31.49
N ALA A 397 -1.95 4.59 -32.77
CA ALA A 397 -2.65 3.37 -33.14
C ALA A 397 -1.76 2.12 -33.11
N LEU A 398 -2.35 1.01 -32.67
CA LEU A 398 -1.77 -0.33 -32.68
C LEU A 398 -2.77 -1.36 -33.22
N GLY A 399 -2.27 -2.37 -33.92
CA GLY A 399 -3.11 -3.43 -34.49
C GLY A 399 -3.68 -3.06 -35.86
N ARG A 400 -4.72 -3.75 -36.32
CA ARG A 400 -5.27 -3.58 -37.68
C ARG A 400 -6.50 -2.69 -37.68
N GLY A 401 -6.39 -1.56 -38.38
CA GLY A 401 -7.47 -0.58 -38.53
C GLY A 401 -8.58 -1.03 -39.48
N THR A 402 -9.65 -0.22 -39.53
CA THR A 402 -10.78 -0.42 -40.46
C THR A 402 -10.39 -0.20 -41.92
N ASP A 403 -9.33 0.55 -42.19
CA ASP A 403 -8.73 0.72 -43.51
C ASP A 403 -7.93 -0.52 -43.98
N GLY A 404 -7.91 -1.58 -43.16
CA GLY A 404 -7.25 -2.83 -43.44
C GLY A 404 -5.73 -2.81 -43.26
N LYS A 405 -5.16 -1.66 -42.87
CA LYS A 405 -3.73 -1.50 -42.60
C LYS A 405 -3.40 -1.88 -41.16
N VAL A 406 -2.20 -2.38 -40.95
CA VAL A 406 -1.64 -2.70 -39.64
C VAL A 406 -0.86 -1.48 -39.16
N ASN A 407 -1.04 -1.12 -37.89
CA ASN A 407 -0.45 0.06 -37.25
C ASN A 407 0.67 -0.34 -36.29
N ARG A 408 1.75 0.42 -36.28
CA ARG A 408 2.87 0.32 -35.34
C ARG A 408 3.13 1.70 -34.76
N THR A 409 3.19 1.77 -33.43
CA THR A 409 3.46 3.04 -32.73
C THR A 409 4.96 3.22 -32.53
N LEU A 410 5.44 4.43 -32.74
CA LEU A 410 6.81 4.88 -32.48
C LEU A 410 6.78 5.84 -31.30
N LEU A 411 7.69 5.62 -30.35
CA LEU A 411 7.82 6.39 -29.12
C LEU A 411 9.28 6.82 -28.97
N SER A 412 9.51 8.06 -28.57
CA SER A 412 10.81 8.69 -28.49
C SER A 412 11.06 9.21 -27.08
N PHE A 413 12.17 8.81 -26.48
CA PHE A 413 12.57 9.26 -25.15
C PHE A 413 13.95 9.90 -25.23
N ASP A 414 14.11 11.08 -24.64
CA ASP A 414 15.43 11.69 -24.43
C ASP A 414 16.16 10.96 -23.29
N THR A 415 16.82 9.87 -23.65
CA THR A 415 17.56 9.01 -22.72
C THR A 415 18.93 9.56 -22.34
N SER A 416 19.33 10.71 -22.90
CA SER A 416 20.49 11.48 -22.41
C SER A 416 20.28 12.03 -21.00
N THR A 417 19.02 12.12 -20.55
CA THR A 417 18.64 12.50 -19.19
C THR A 417 18.98 11.45 -18.14
N ILE A 418 19.32 10.21 -18.54
CA ILE A 418 19.80 9.17 -17.63
C ILE A 418 21.19 9.56 -17.11
N PRO A 419 21.43 9.61 -15.79
CA PRO A 419 22.72 10.03 -15.25
C PRO A 419 23.91 9.24 -15.78
N ALA A 420 24.96 9.96 -16.21
CA ALA A 420 26.19 9.38 -16.71
C ALA A 420 26.91 8.54 -15.64
N GLY A 421 27.61 7.49 -16.05
CA GLY A 421 28.42 6.63 -15.17
C GLY A 421 27.63 5.63 -14.31
N LYS A 422 26.30 5.64 -14.36
CA LYS A 422 25.42 4.72 -13.62
C LYS A 422 25.14 3.43 -14.40
N GLU A 423 25.06 2.27 -13.76
CA GLU A 423 24.67 1.02 -14.42
C GLU A 423 23.14 0.95 -14.52
N ILE A 424 22.56 0.81 -15.72
CA ILE A 424 21.10 0.60 -15.84
C ILE A 424 20.80 -0.83 -15.40
N THR A 425 19.98 -0.99 -14.38
CA THR A 425 19.61 -2.28 -13.81
C THR A 425 18.26 -2.77 -14.31
N ARG A 426 17.37 -1.84 -14.67
CA ARG A 426 16.01 -2.16 -15.10
C ARG A 426 15.43 -1.02 -15.94
N ALA A 427 14.61 -1.35 -16.93
CA ALA A 427 13.78 -0.35 -17.61
C ALA A 427 12.50 -0.98 -18.14
N TYR A 428 11.41 -0.19 -18.18
CA TYR A 428 10.11 -0.65 -18.68
C TYR A 428 9.24 0.54 -19.14
N LEU A 429 8.27 0.26 -20.01
CA LEU A 429 7.31 1.24 -20.52
C LEU A 429 5.99 1.18 -19.76
N THR A 430 5.35 2.32 -19.55
CA THR A 430 3.96 2.42 -19.07
C THR A 430 3.11 3.10 -20.13
N VAL A 431 2.10 2.40 -20.63
CA VAL A 431 1.17 2.86 -21.68
C VAL A 431 -0.25 2.94 -21.12
N ASN A 432 -1.05 3.88 -21.62
CA ASN A 432 -2.47 3.98 -21.27
C ASN A 432 -3.33 3.82 -22.51
N ARG A 433 -4.39 3.01 -22.43
CA ARG A 433 -5.35 2.83 -23.53
C ARG A 433 -6.42 3.92 -23.48
N SER A 434 -6.73 4.56 -24.61
CA SER A 434 -7.87 5.47 -24.75
C SER A 434 -9.11 4.74 -25.28
N SER A 435 -8.96 4.06 -26.41
CA SER A 435 -10.06 3.45 -27.14
C SER A 435 -9.56 2.30 -28.01
N GLY A 436 -10.47 1.63 -28.73
CA GLY A 436 -10.12 0.53 -29.63
C GLY A 436 -11.36 -0.25 -30.07
N SER A 437 -11.18 -1.14 -31.03
CA SER A 437 -12.23 -2.03 -31.51
C SER A 437 -11.66 -3.42 -31.74
N GLY A 438 -12.41 -4.46 -31.36
CA GLY A 438 -11.93 -5.84 -31.35
C GLY A 438 -10.82 -6.07 -30.30
N ASP A 439 -10.17 -7.22 -30.40
CA ASP A 439 -9.06 -7.61 -29.53
C ASP A 439 -7.85 -8.02 -30.38
N PRO A 440 -6.83 -7.15 -30.50
CA PRO A 440 -5.62 -7.43 -31.24
C PRO A 440 -4.81 -8.63 -30.74
N TRP A 441 -4.92 -9.00 -29.45
CA TRP A 441 -4.18 -10.10 -28.84
C TRP A 441 -4.81 -11.48 -29.13
N SER A 442 -6.07 -11.52 -29.58
CA SER A 442 -6.74 -12.76 -30.01
C SER A 442 -6.76 -12.96 -31.52
N SER A 443 -6.16 -12.04 -32.29
CA SER A 443 -6.05 -12.14 -33.74
C SER A 443 -4.58 -12.03 -34.20
N PRO A 444 -3.90 -13.16 -34.49
CA PRO A 444 -4.27 -14.54 -34.15
C PRO A 444 -4.24 -14.81 -32.63
N ALA A 445 -4.73 -15.97 -32.17
CA ALA A 445 -4.75 -16.28 -30.74
C ALA A 445 -3.33 -16.45 -30.15
N GLY A 446 -3.10 -15.93 -28.93
CA GLY A 446 -1.80 -16.03 -28.24
C GLY A 446 -0.77 -14.98 -28.67
N HIS A 447 -1.24 -13.97 -29.39
CA HIS A 447 -0.43 -12.94 -30.01
C HIS A 447 0.07 -11.91 -28.99
N GLN A 448 1.31 -11.44 -29.17
CA GLN A 448 1.96 -10.52 -28.24
C GLN A 448 2.13 -9.13 -28.83
N LEU A 449 1.94 -8.11 -27.98
CA LEU A 449 2.39 -6.76 -28.24
C LEU A 449 3.86 -6.65 -27.82
N LEU A 450 4.74 -6.58 -28.81
CA LEU A 450 6.18 -6.53 -28.64
C LEU A 450 6.67 -5.08 -28.58
N VAL A 451 7.74 -4.90 -27.81
CA VAL A 451 8.48 -3.65 -27.67
C VAL A 451 9.82 -3.84 -28.37
N ASP A 452 9.98 -3.28 -29.57
CA ASP A 452 11.28 -3.17 -30.22
C ASP A 452 12.02 -1.93 -29.68
N VAL A 453 13.35 -2.00 -29.58
CA VAL A 453 14.24 -0.90 -29.13
C VAL A 453 15.21 -0.52 -30.24
N ARG A 454 15.38 0.78 -30.46
CA ARG A 454 16.35 1.36 -31.40
C ARG A 454 17.24 2.34 -30.64
N THR A 455 18.54 2.10 -30.71
CA THR A 455 19.57 3.06 -30.29
C THR A 455 19.55 4.20 -31.30
N GLY A 456 19.21 5.42 -30.86
CA GLY A 456 18.84 6.50 -31.77
C GLY A 456 17.40 6.37 -32.27
N CYS A 457 17.17 6.82 -33.50
CA CYS A 457 15.86 6.84 -34.13
C CYS A 457 15.72 5.73 -35.21
N PHE A 458 14.49 5.29 -35.46
CA PHE A 458 14.14 4.55 -36.66
C PHE A 458 14.13 5.57 -37.81
N GLY A 459 14.97 5.42 -38.83
CA GLY A 459 15.08 6.43 -39.88
C GLY A 459 15.50 7.80 -39.32
N GLY A 460 14.72 8.84 -39.62
CA GLY A 460 14.77 10.14 -38.94
C GLY A 460 14.05 10.14 -37.59
N CYS A 461 14.30 11.14 -36.73
CA CYS A 461 13.60 11.19 -35.43
C CYS A 461 12.15 11.67 -35.51
N ALA A 462 11.73 12.26 -36.64
CA ALA A 462 10.33 12.50 -36.92
C ALA A 462 9.76 11.27 -37.63
N VAL A 463 8.55 10.84 -37.23
CA VAL A 463 7.91 9.65 -37.79
C VAL A 463 7.70 9.80 -39.29
N GLU A 464 8.21 8.83 -40.05
CA GLU A 464 8.13 8.77 -41.50
C GLU A 464 7.70 7.40 -42.01
N ALA A 465 7.20 7.33 -43.25
CA ALA A 465 6.70 6.09 -43.82
C ALA A 465 7.75 4.95 -43.84
N ALA A 466 9.04 5.29 -43.94
CA ALA A 466 10.14 4.33 -43.96
C ALA A 466 10.31 3.57 -42.63
N ASP A 467 9.82 4.12 -41.51
CA ASP A 467 9.93 3.52 -40.17
C ASP A 467 9.19 2.19 -40.03
N TRP A 468 8.25 1.94 -40.95
CA TRP A 468 7.59 0.65 -41.08
C TRP A 468 8.62 -0.48 -41.23
N GLY A 469 9.57 -0.31 -42.15
CA GLY A 469 10.59 -1.32 -42.47
C GLY A 469 11.89 -1.16 -41.71
N ALA A 470 12.08 -0.04 -41.01
CA ALA A 470 13.32 0.25 -40.31
C ALA A 470 13.68 -0.83 -39.26
N THR A 471 14.94 -1.24 -39.25
CA THR A 471 15.43 -2.33 -38.39
C THR A 471 15.64 -1.84 -36.96
N ALA A 472 15.12 -2.58 -35.98
CA ALA A 472 15.39 -2.30 -34.56
C ALA A 472 16.81 -2.74 -34.17
N THR A 473 17.40 -2.09 -33.16
CA THR A 473 18.62 -2.64 -32.53
C THR A 473 18.30 -3.95 -31.82
N VAL A 474 17.17 -3.98 -31.10
CA VAL A 474 16.65 -5.19 -30.45
C VAL A 474 15.16 -5.31 -30.77
N ALA A 475 14.78 -6.33 -31.54
CA ALA A 475 13.39 -6.65 -31.78
C ALA A 475 12.82 -7.46 -30.61
N GLY A 476 11.62 -7.10 -30.13
CA GLY A 476 10.96 -7.82 -29.02
C GLY A 476 11.75 -7.83 -27.70
N GLY A 477 12.41 -6.71 -27.37
CA GLY A 477 13.15 -6.55 -26.12
C GLY A 477 12.30 -6.60 -24.86
N ALA A 478 10.99 -6.35 -24.99
CA ALA A 478 9.99 -6.58 -23.96
C ALA A 478 8.62 -6.88 -24.59
N ARG A 479 7.63 -7.21 -23.76
CA ARG A 479 6.24 -7.42 -24.17
C ARG A 479 5.27 -6.71 -23.26
N ILE A 480 4.13 -6.32 -23.79
CA ILE A 480 3.00 -5.76 -23.03
C ILE A 480 1.86 -6.79 -23.07
N ALA A 481 1.43 -7.22 -21.88
CA ALA A 481 0.32 -8.16 -21.73
C ALA A 481 -1.00 -7.54 -22.23
N ALA A 482 -1.97 -8.38 -22.61
CA ALA A 482 -3.28 -7.91 -23.06
C ALA A 482 -3.97 -7.06 -21.97
N PHE A 483 -4.54 -5.93 -22.38
CA PHE A 483 -5.25 -5.02 -21.48
C PHE A 483 -6.45 -4.38 -22.18
N SER A 484 -7.60 -4.41 -21.53
CA SER A 484 -8.89 -3.97 -22.09
C SER A 484 -9.22 -2.50 -21.81
N SER A 485 -8.65 -1.93 -20.75
CA SER A 485 -8.81 -0.53 -20.34
C SER A 485 -7.67 -0.09 -19.42
N GLY A 486 -7.52 1.22 -19.20
CA GLY A 486 -6.54 1.77 -18.26
C GLY A 486 -5.09 1.66 -18.73
N GLY A 487 -4.18 1.57 -17.76
CA GLY A 487 -2.74 1.48 -17.98
C GLY A 487 -2.22 0.05 -18.01
N ALA A 488 -1.18 -0.19 -18.79
CA ALA A 488 -0.39 -1.42 -18.79
C ALA A 488 1.10 -1.09 -18.71
N VAL A 489 1.86 -2.00 -18.09
CA VAL A 489 3.30 -1.91 -17.99
C VAL A 489 3.90 -3.03 -18.83
N SER A 490 4.98 -2.75 -19.56
CA SER A 490 5.74 -3.81 -20.23
C SER A 490 6.41 -4.72 -19.21
N THR A 491 6.80 -5.92 -19.62
CA THR A 491 7.88 -6.61 -18.91
C THR A 491 9.12 -5.73 -18.88
N ASP A 492 10.05 -6.04 -17.98
CA ASP A 492 11.37 -5.42 -18.01
C ASP A 492 12.01 -5.64 -19.39
N LEU A 493 12.72 -4.62 -19.87
CA LEU A 493 13.57 -4.75 -21.05
C LEU A 493 14.60 -5.84 -20.80
N SER A 494 14.80 -6.72 -21.79
CA SER A 494 15.84 -7.73 -21.77
C SER A 494 17.23 -7.10 -21.60
N ALA A 495 18.21 -7.87 -21.13
CA ALA A 495 19.57 -7.37 -20.96
C ALA A 495 20.16 -6.73 -22.24
N THR A 496 19.85 -7.29 -23.42
CA THR A 496 20.27 -6.71 -24.71
C THR A 496 19.54 -5.41 -25.03
N ALA A 497 18.25 -5.30 -24.66
CA ALA A 497 17.48 -4.07 -24.84
C ALA A 497 17.93 -2.96 -23.88
N LEU A 498 18.29 -3.28 -22.63
CA LEU A 498 18.92 -2.33 -21.70
C LEU A 498 20.24 -1.80 -22.26
N ALA A 499 21.08 -2.68 -22.82
CA ALA A 499 22.34 -2.29 -23.46
C ALA A 499 22.15 -1.44 -24.73
N ALA A 500 20.97 -1.46 -25.34
CA ALA A 500 20.65 -0.69 -26.53
C ALA A 500 20.12 0.73 -26.23
N ILE A 501 19.92 1.10 -24.96
CA ILE A 501 19.52 2.46 -24.56
C ILE A 501 20.66 3.45 -24.88
N ASP A 502 20.37 4.43 -25.72
CA ASP A 502 21.32 5.49 -26.10
C ASP A 502 21.42 6.55 -25.00
N ARG A 503 22.50 6.51 -24.22
CA ARG A 503 22.74 7.48 -23.14
C ARG A 503 23.25 8.83 -23.62
N SER A 504 23.43 9.02 -24.92
CA SER A 504 23.92 10.27 -25.51
C SER A 504 22.85 11.06 -26.25
N GLY A 505 21.64 10.50 -26.38
CA GLY A 505 20.55 11.13 -27.12
C GLY A 505 19.24 10.35 -27.00
N THR A 506 18.47 10.33 -28.09
CA THR A 506 17.16 9.70 -28.15
C THR A 506 17.27 8.17 -28.24
N THR A 507 16.44 7.46 -27.49
CA THR A 507 16.13 6.05 -27.76
C THR A 507 14.68 5.96 -28.25
N GLN A 508 14.48 5.39 -29.43
CA GLN A 508 13.14 5.11 -29.94
C GLN A 508 12.70 3.68 -29.66
N PHE A 509 11.41 3.53 -29.36
CA PHE A 509 10.73 2.26 -29.16
C PHE A 509 9.65 2.10 -30.23
N ARG A 510 9.52 0.89 -30.77
CA ARG A 510 8.40 0.56 -31.65
C ARG A 510 7.52 -0.48 -31.00
N LEU A 511 6.28 -0.11 -30.73
CA LEU A 511 5.25 -1.02 -30.29
C LEU A 511 4.59 -1.64 -31.52
N ARG A 512 4.63 -2.98 -31.60
CA ARG A 512 3.98 -3.71 -32.69
C ARG A 512 3.48 -5.05 -32.21
N PHE A 513 2.42 -5.51 -32.85
CA PHE A 513 2.03 -6.90 -32.76
C PHE A 513 3.03 -7.79 -33.53
N GLU A 514 3.29 -8.99 -33.02
CA GLU A 514 4.24 -9.96 -33.59
C GLU A 514 3.93 -10.31 -35.06
N ALA A 515 2.65 -10.42 -35.36
CA ALA A 515 2.01 -10.67 -36.64
C ALA A 515 0.93 -9.60 -36.93
N ALA A 516 0.41 -9.59 -38.16
CA ALA A 516 -0.73 -8.77 -38.51
C ALA A 516 -2.03 -9.40 -38.00
N PRO A 517 -2.91 -8.67 -37.28
CA PRO A 517 -4.26 -9.16 -37.03
C PRO A 517 -4.99 -9.49 -38.34
N THR A 518 -5.77 -10.57 -38.33
CA THR A 518 -6.45 -11.10 -39.53
C THR A 518 -7.76 -10.37 -39.85
N SER A 519 -8.30 -9.64 -38.87
CA SER A 519 -9.51 -8.81 -38.99
C SER A 519 -9.28 -7.44 -38.34
N THR A 520 -10.27 -6.56 -38.41
CA THR A 520 -10.21 -5.26 -37.71
C THR A 520 -10.13 -5.49 -36.20
N ALA A 521 -8.97 -5.21 -35.64
CA ALA A 521 -8.67 -5.34 -34.23
C ALA A 521 -7.54 -4.37 -33.88
N TYR A 522 -7.88 -3.28 -33.20
CA TYR A 522 -6.92 -2.22 -32.88
C TYR A 522 -7.20 -1.58 -31.51
N LEU A 523 -6.18 -0.92 -30.99
CA LEU A 523 -6.31 0.01 -29.87
C LEU A 523 -5.59 1.32 -30.18
N PHE A 524 -5.97 2.35 -29.45
CA PHE A 524 -5.25 3.61 -29.36
C PHE A 524 -4.62 3.78 -27.99
N VAL A 525 -3.34 4.15 -27.98
CA VAL A 525 -2.65 4.66 -26.79
C VAL A 525 -3.06 6.12 -26.58
N ASN A 526 -3.32 6.49 -25.33
CA ASN A 526 -3.91 7.76 -24.95
C ASN A 526 -3.00 8.95 -25.27
N LYS A 527 -3.51 9.92 -26.03
CA LYS A 527 -2.82 11.17 -26.38
C LYS A 527 -2.68 12.16 -25.21
N ASP A 528 -3.60 12.08 -24.25
CA ASP A 528 -3.66 13.00 -23.10
C ASP A 528 -2.84 12.48 -21.91
N THR A 529 -2.23 11.30 -22.04
CA THR A 529 -1.37 10.71 -21.01
C THR A 529 -0.12 10.17 -21.67
N PRO A 530 1.00 10.90 -21.61
CA PRO A 530 2.25 10.50 -22.24
C PRO A 530 2.65 9.09 -21.84
N VAL A 531 3.14 8.31 -22.81
CA VAL A 531 3.83 7.06 -22.50
C VAL A 531 5.09 7.42 -21.72
N THR A 532 5.41 6.63 -20.70
CA THR A 532 6.63 6.87 -19.91
C THR A 532 7.58 5.69 -20.00
N LEU A 533 8.87 5.99 -20.10
CA LEU A 533 9.96 5.06 -19.92
C LEU A 533 10.49 5.25 -18.49
N THR A 534 10.39 4.23 -17.66
CA THR A 534 11.04 4.22 -16.36
C THR A 534 12.36 3.46 -16.48
N VAL A 535 13.45 4.08 -16.03
CA VAL A 535 14.79 3.50 -16.02
C VAL A 535 15.33 3.56 -14.60
N GLU A 536 15.69 2.40 -14.05
CA GLU A 536 16.38 2.26 -12.78
C GLU A 536 17.88 2.01 -13.03
N TYR A 537 18.73 2.58 -12.20
CA TYR A 537 20.17 2.54 -12.34
C TYR A 537 20.87 2.58 -10.97
N ARG A 538 22.11 2.10 -10.87
CA ARG A 538 22.89 2.10 -9.62
C ARG A 538 24.27 2.72 -9.79
#